data_AF-A0A8R2BAS9-F1
#
_entry.id   AF-A0A8R2BAS9-F1
#
_cell.length_a   1.000
_cell.length_b   1.000
_cell.length_c   1.000
_cell.angle_alpha   90.00
_cell.angle_beta   90.00
_cell.angle_gamma   90.00
#
_symmetry.space_group_name_H-M   'P 1'
#
loop_
_entity.id
_entity.type
_entity.pdbx_description
1 polymer ?
#
loop_
_entity_poly.entity_id
_entity_poly.type
_entity_poly.pdbx_seq_one_letter_code
_entity_poly.pdbx_strand_id
1 'polypeptide(L)'
;MKFSFHFSLIILLLIRHGSCSRHYDRHRLLQLRSEVKEMFEHAYHGYMKYAYPYDELRPLTCDGVDTWGSYSLSLIDALDTLVVMGLHDEFNKAVDYIKYNVSFDADINVSVFETNIRVVGGLLSAHMLSHRATTELEIGWPCNGPLLRMAEDVARRLLPAFDTPTGMPYGTVNLRSGVPEGETTVTCTAGVGTFILEFGTLSRLTGDSIFEQKYIFDPMMI
;
A
#
# COMPACT_ATOMS: atom_id res chain seq x y z
N MET A 1 -48.21 38.32 -27.82
CA MET A 1 -46.78 38.43 -27.45
C MET A 1 -46.53 38.61 -25.93
N LYS A 2 -47.27 37.94 -25.03
CA LYS A 2 -47.03 38.02 -23.56
C LYS A 2 -46.61 36.69 -22.90
N PHE A 3 -46.59 35.59 -23.65
CA PHE A 3 -46.30 34.25 -23.11
C PHE A 3 -44.80 33.88 -23.07
N SER A 4 -43.95 34.55 -23.86
CA SER A 4 -42.52 34.21 -23.96
C SER A 4 -41.68 34.72 -22.78
N PHE A 5 -42.10 35.81 -22.13
CA PHE A 5 -41.31 36.45 -21.06
C PHE A 5 -41.40 35.71 -19.72
N HIS A 6 -42.56 35.11 -19.41
CA HIS A 6 -42.73 34.33 -18.17
C HIS A 6 -41.98 33.00 -18.19
N PHE A 7 -41.83 32.37 -19.37
CA PHE A 7 -41.13 31.10 -19.49
C PHE A 7 -39.61 31.26 -19.29
N SER A 8 -39.02 32.36 -19.78
CA SER A 8 -37.60 32.67 -19.57
C SER A 8 -37.29 33.01 -18.10
N LEU A 9 -38.21 33.65 -17.38
CA LEU A 9 -38.02 33.99 -15.97
C LEU A 9 -38.07 32.74 -15.05
N ILE A 10 -38.91 31.76 -15.38
CA ILE A 10 -39.00 30.49 -14.66
C ILE A 10 -37.74 29.64 -14.88
N ILE A 11 -37.18 29.63 -16.09
CA ILE A 11 -35.91 28.93 -16.38
C ILE A 11 -34.73 29.56 -15.60
N LEU A 12 -34.66 30.90 -15.50
CA LEU A 12 -33.64 31.59 -14.70
C LEU A 12 -33.79 31.36 -13.17
N LEU A 13 -35.02 31.19 -12.68
CA LEU A 13 -35.29 30.85 -11.27
C LEU A 13 -34.94 29.38 -10.93
N LEU A 14 -35.13 28.46 -11.88
CA LEU A 14 -34.75 27.05 -11.74
C LEU A 14 -33.23 26.85 -11.81
N ILE A 15 -32.49 27.67 -12.57
CA ILE A 15 -31.02 27.61 -12.62
C ILE A 15 -30.37 28.06 -11.29
N ARG A 16 -31.04 28.90 -10.49
CA ARG A 16 -30.52 29.34 -9.18
C ARG A 16 -30.58 28.27 -8.07
N HIS A 17 -31.28 27.16 -8.28
CA HIS A 17 -31.40 26.08 -7.27
C HIS A 17 -30.52 24.86 -7.59
N GLY A 18 -29.67 24.94 -8.62
CA GLY A 18 -28.91 23.80 -9.16
C GLY A 18 -27.44 23.69 -8.74
N SER A 19 -27.02 24.31 -7.63
CA SER A 19 -25.68 24.07 -7.09
C SER A 19 -25.70 24.13 -5.56
N CYS A 20 -26.15 23.03 -4.96
CA CYS A 20 -25.80 22.72 -3.57
C CYS A 20 -24.32 22.31 -3.54
N SER A 21 -23.41 23.27 -3.74
CA SER A 21 -22.02 23.06 -3.40
C SER A 21 -21.97 22.99 -1.89
N ARG A 22 -21.75 21.79 -1.33
CA ARG A 22 -21.52 21.62 0.10
C ARG A 22 -20.28 22.42 0.47
N HIS A 23 -20.49 23.64 0.97
CA HIS A 23 -19.42 24.48 1.47
C HIS A 23 -19.07 24.01 2.89
N TYR A 24 -17.89 23.42 3.03
CA TYR A 24 -17.33 23.09 4.34
C TYR A 24 -16.45 24.26 4.77
N ASP A 25 -16.83 24.95 5.85
CA ASP A 25 -15.94 25.92 6.45
C ASP A 25 -14.70 25.23 7.05
N ARG A 26 -13.64 26.01 7.27
CA ARG A 26 -12.36 25.50 7.79
C ARG A 26 -12.51 24.82 9.15
N HIS A 27 -13.41 25.30 9.99
CA HIS A 27 -13.63 24.71 11.31
C HIS A 27 -14.24 23.31 11.17
N ARG A 28 -15.25 23.13 10.31
CA ARG A 28 -15.85 21.83 10.03
C ARG A 28 -14.85 20.85 9.41
N LEU A 29 -13.98 21.31 8.51
CA LEU A 29 -12.92 20.47 7.94
C LEU A 29 -11.92 19.98 9.00
N LEU A 30 -11.53 20.84 9.95
CA LEU A 30 -10.64 20.46 11.05
C LEU A 30 -11.30 19.47 12.00
N GLN A 31 -12.59 19.66 12.29
CA GLN A 31 -13.36 18.71 13.08
C GLN A 31 -13.42 17.34 12.41
N LEU A 32 -13.78 17.27 11.12
CA LEU A 32 -13.83 16.02 10.36
C LEU A 32 -12.47 15.33 10.29
N ARG A 33 -11.38 16.11 10.15
CA ARG A 33 -10.02 15.57 10.21
C ARG A 33 -9.73 14.91 11.57
N SER A 34 -10.18 15.51 12.67
CA SER A 34 -10.04 14.91 14.02
C SER A 34 -10.86 13.63 14.15
N GLU A 35 -12.12 13.65 13.71
CA GLU A 35 -13.01 12.48 13.74
C GLU A 35 -12.40 11.30 12.95
N VAL A 36 -11.82 11.54 11.77
CA VAL A 36 -11.12 10.51 10.99
C VAL A 36 -9.90 9.95 11.72
N LYS A 37 -9.12 10.81 12.38
CA LYS A 37 -7.96 10.38 13.17
C LYS A 37 -8.38 9.49 14.34
N GLU A 38 -9.42 9.89 15.08
CA GLU A 38 -9.97 9.10 16.18
C GLU A 38 -10.48 7.72 15.72
N MET A 39 -11.13 7.66 14.56
CA MET A 39 -11.57 6.39 13.96
C MET A 39 -10.39 5.49 13.57
N PHE A 40 -9.32 6.06 13.02
CA PHE A 40 -8.11 5.33 12.69
C PHE A 40 -7.41 4.81 13.96
N GLU A 41 -7.24 5.64 14.99
CA GLU A 41 -6.66 5.23 16.27
C GLU A 41 -7.49 4.11 16.92
N HIS A 42 -8.82 4.18 16.84
CA HIS A 42 -9.70 3.09 17.30
C HIS A 42 -9.41 1.78 16.58
N ALA A 43 -9.35 1.79 15.25
CA ALA A 43 -9.09 0.60 14.44
C ALA A 43 -7.66 0.05 14.67
N TYR A 44 -6.66 0.93 14.66
CA TYR A 44 -5.25 0.60 14.88
C TYR A 44 -5.04 -0.05 16.26
N HIS A 45 -5.55 0.56 17.33
CA HIS A 45 -5.45 -0.01 18.67
C HIS A 45 -6.23 -1.33 18.80
N GLY A 46 -7.37 -1.45 18.11
CA GLY A 46 -8.11 -2.70 18.01
C GLY A 46 -7.27 -3.81 17.39
N TYR A 47 -6.63 -3.54 16.25
CA TYR A 47 -5.73 -4.49 15.60
C TYR A 47 -4.56 -4.88 16.52
N MET A 48 -3.85 -3.89 17.09
CA MET A 48 -2.71 -4.14 17.97
C MET A 48 -3.07 -4.97 19.21
N LYS A 49 -4.32 -4.86 19.70
CA LYS A 49 -4.78 -5.58 20.88
C LYS A 49 -5.28 -6.99 20.59
N TYR A 50 -5.99 -7.19 19.47
CA TYR A 50 -6.77 -8.40 19.23
C TYR A 50 -6.26 -9.26 18.08
N ALA A 51 -5.44 -8.69 17.18
CA ALA A 51 -5.02 -9.36 15.96
C ALA A 51 -3.52 -9.38 15.72
N TYR A 52 -2.73 -8.46 16.27
CA TYR A 52 -1.27 -8.57 16.13
C TYR A 52 -0.75 -9.91 16.72
N PRO A 53 0.09 -10.69 16.01
CA PRO A 53 0.82 -10.36 14.78
C PRO A 53 0.19 -10.84 13.46
N TYR A 54 -1.06 -11.30 13.47
CA TYR A 54 -1.76 -11.77 12.28
C TYR A 54 -1.93 -10.68 11.21
N ASP A 55 -2.20 -11.09 9.97
CA ASP A 55 -2.39 -10.18 8.84
C ASP A 55 -3.57 -9.22 9.04
N GLU A 56 -4.71 -9.70 9.53
CA GLU A 56 -5.95 -8.92 9.65
C GLU A 56 -6.70 -9.16 10.96
N LEU A 57 -7.48 -8.16 11.38
CA LEU A 57 -8.44 -8.26 12.49
C LEU A 57 -9.81 -8.67 11.96
N ARG A 58 -10.45 -9.66 12.60
CA ARG A 58 -11.89 -9.89 12.48
C ARG A 58 -12.61 -9.10 13.57
N PRO A 59 -13.20 -7.93 13.25
CA PRO A 59 -13.63 -6.97 14.27
C PRO A 59 -14.85 -7.43 15.07
N LEU A 60 -15.67 -8.33 14.53
CA LEU A 60 -16.85 -8.85 15.22
C LEU A 60 -16.50 -9.92 16.26
N THR A 61 -15.52 -10.78 15.94
CA THR A 61 -15.07 -11.88 16.81
C THR A 61 -13.88 -11.48 17.69
N CYS A 62 -13.24 -10.34 17.42
CA CYS A 62 -12.09 -9.81 18.15
C CYS A 62 -10.90 -10.79 18.18
N ASP A 63 -10.61 -11.39 17.03
CA ASP A 63 -9.47 -12.27 16.83
C ASP A 63 -8.77 -12.03 15.49
N GLY A 64 -7.50 -12.41 15.41
CA GLY A 64 -6.70 -12.28 14.19
C GLY A 64 -6.95 -13.40 13.18
N VAL A 65 -6.53 -13.17 11.94
CA VAL A 65 -6.48 -14.16 10.85
C VAL A 65 -5.33 -13.84 9.90
N ASP A 66 -4.65 -14.88 9.42
CA ASP A 66 -3.69 -14.77 8.32
C ASP A 66 -4.39 -15.04 7.00
N THR A 67 -4.31 -14.07 6.09
CA THR A 67 -5.00 -14.11 4.79
C THR A 67 -4.04 -14.11 3.62
N TRP A 68 -2.82 -13.62 3.78
CA TRP A 68 -1.93 -13.35 2.65
C TRP A 68 -0.54 -13.94 2.81
N GLY A 69 0.08 -13.85 3.97
CA GLY A 69 1.41 -14.42 4.17
C GLY A 69 2.02 -14.30 5.56
N SER A 70 1.20 -14.01 6.58
CA SER A 70 1.61 -13.99 8.00
C SER A 70 2.75 -13.00 8.29
N TYR A 71 2.70 -11.82 7.67
CA TYR A 71 3.72 -10.75 7.81
C TYR A 71 3.17 -9.50 8.50
N SER A 72 2.12 -9.65 9.30
CA SER A 72 1.43 -8.53 9.97
C SER A 72 0.94 -7.47 8.95
N LEU A 73 0.29 -7.92 7.87
CA LEU A 73 -0.08 -7.08 6.73
C LEU A 73 -0.75 -5.75 7.11
N SER A 74 -1.76 -5.77 7.98
CA SER A 74 -2.44 -4.54 8.42
C SER A 74 -1.51 -3.56 9.12
N LEU A 75 -0.47 -4.05 9.82
CA LEU A 75 0.52 -3.20 10.46
C LEU A 75 1.41 -2.51 9.42
N ILE A 76 1.84 -3.24 8.38
CA ILE A 76 2.64 -2.70 7.28
C ILE A 76 1.83 -1.64 6.50
N ASP A 77 0.60 -1.96 6.12
CA ASP A 77 -0.30 -1.04 5.40
C ASP A 77 -0.64 0.23 6.22
N ALA A 78 -0.56 0.16 7.55
CA ALA A 78 -0.84 1.30 8.41
C ALA A 78 0.36 2.26 8.60
N LEU A 79 1.59 1.85 8.27
CA LEU A 79 2.80 2.59 8.62
C LEU A 79 2.81 4.02 8.08
N ASP A 80 2.58 4.21 6.79
CA ASP A 80 2.57 5.55 6.21
C ASP A 80 1.43 6.41 6.74
N THR A 81 0.27 5.81 7.01
CA THR A 81 -0.90 6.47 7.55
C THR A 81 -0.63 7.00 8.96
N LEU A 82 0.10 6.23 9.79
CA LEU A 82 0.57 6.71 11.10
C LEU A 82 1.39 8.00 10.94
N VAL A 83 2.31 8.05 9.98
CA VAL A 83 3.10 9.26 9.70
C VAL A 83 2.22 10.41 9.21
N VAL A 84 1.32 10.17 8.25
CA VAL A 84 0.43 11.19 7.67
C VAL A 84 -0.51 11.78 8.73
N MET A 85 -0.95 10.99 9.70
CA MET A 85 -1.82 11.43 10.80
C MET A 85 -1.06 12.05 11.98
N GLY A 86 0.28 12.10 11.92
CA GLY A 86 1.13 12.65 12.98
C GLY A 86 1.21 11.75 14.22
N LEU A 87 1.01 10.44 14.05
CA LEU A 87 1.10 9.40 15.09
C LEU A 87 2.51 8.80 15.09
N HIS A 88 3.50 9.65 15.38
CA HIS A 88 4.91 9.32 15.20
C HIS A 88 5.41 8.29 16.25
N ASP A 89 4.89 8.33 17.47
CA ASP A 89 5.27 7.37 18.51
C ASP A 89 4.77 5.96 18.17
N GLU A 90 3.54 5.86 17.67
CA GLU A 90 2.93 4.62 17.17
C GLU A 90 3.67 4.12 15.93
N PHE A 91 4.06 5.00 15.01
CA PHE A 91 4.90 4.66 13.86
C PHE A 91 6.22 4.01 14.28
N ASN A 92 6.96 4.63 15.20
CA ASN A 92 8.25 4.10 15.63
C ASN A 92 8.10 2.73 16.31
N LYS A 93 7.07 2.56 17.15
CA LYS A 93 6.74 1.25 17.76
C LYS A 93 6.37 0.20 16.70
N ALA A 94 5.55 0.57 15.71
CA ALA A 94 5.14 -0.31 14.63
C ALA A 94 6.33 -0.77 13.78
N VAL A 95 7.25 0.15 13.45
CA VAL A 95 8.49 -0.16 12.74
C VAL A 95 9.34 -1.15 13.53
N ASP A 96 9.46 -0.99 14.85
CA ASP A 96 10.18 -1.96 15.68
C ASP A 96 9.49 -3.32 15.71
N TYR A 97 8.16 -3.38 15.88
CA TYR A 97 7.41 -4.64 15.78
C TYR A 97 7.65 -5.37 14.46
N ILE A 98 7.65 -4.64 13.34
CA ILE A 98 7.91 -5.21 12.01
C ILE A 98 9.36 -5.71 11.91
N LYS A 99 10.35 -4.89 12.27
CA LYS A 99 11.77 -5.26 12.20
C LYS A 99 12.12 -6.51 13.01
N TYR A 100 11.49 -6.69 14.17
CA TYR A 100 11.85 -7.78 15.08
C TYR A 100 11.04 -9.06 14.86
N ASN A 101 9.80 -8.96 14.36
CA ASN A 101 8.88 -10.09 14.32
C ASN A 101 8.48 -10.55 12.91
N VAL A 102 8.72 -9.74 11.86
CA VAL A 102 8.39 -10.12 10.48
C VAL A 102 9.61 -10.70 9.78
N SER A 103 9.45 -11.88 9.18
CA SER A 103 10.44 -12.52 8.31
C SER A 103 9.77 -12.93 7.00
N PHE A 104 10.39 -12.57 5.87
CA PHE A 104 9.92 -13.02 4.56
C PHE A 104 10.55 -14.35 4.13
N ASP A 105 11.41 -14.97 4.95
CA ASP A 105 11.90 -16.34 4.71
C ASP A 105 10.92 -17.39 5.27
N ALA A 106 9.74 -17.45 4.66
CA ALA A 106 8.67 -18.36 5.04
C ALA A 106 8.33 -19.33 3.90
N ASP A 107 8.05 -20.58 4.23
CA ASP A 107 7.52 -21.56 3.28
C ASP A 107 6.01 -21.39 3.16
N ILE A 108 5.61 -20.33 2.46
CA ILE A 108 4.23 -19.93 2.26
C ILE A 108 4.05 -19.37 0.86
N ASN A 109 2.92 -19.73 0.24
CA ASN A 109 2.52 -19.21 -1.06
C ASN A 109 1.79 -17.89 -0.87
N VAL A 110 2.20 -16.87 -1.62
CA VAL A 110 1.65 -15.51 -1.54
C VAL A 110 1.26 -15.02 -2.92
N SER A 111 0.28 -14.11 -2.98
CA SER A 111 -0.05 -13.41 -4.23
C SER A 111 1.06 -12.42 -4.58
N VAL A 112 1.58 -12.50 -5.80
CA VAL A 112 2.63 -11.61 -6.30
C VAL A 112 2.12 -10.17 -6.39
N PHE A 113 0.88 -9.99 -6.85
CA PHE A 113 0.23 -8.69 -6.97
C PHE A 113 -0.03 -8.04 -5.61
N GLU A 114 -0.71 -8.74 -4.69
CA GLU A 114 -1.07 -8.18 -3.38
C GLU A 114 0.18 -7.90 -2.53
N THR A 115 1.16 -8.80 -2.57
CA THR A 115 2.43 -8.60 -1.84
C THR A 115 3.18 -7.38 -2.37
N ASN A 116 3.17 -7.13 -3.69
CA ASN A 116 3.80 -5.92 -4.23
C ASN A 116 3.10 -4.65 -3.75
N ILE A 117 1.79 -4.51 -3.94
CA ILE A 117 1.10 -3.24 -3.67
C ILE A 117 0.96 -2.95 -2.17
N ARG A 118 0.86 -3.97 -1.33
CA ARG A 118 0.70 -3.81 0.13
C ARG A 118 2.02 -3.83 0.88
N VAL A 119 2.82 -4.87 0.66
CA VAL A 119 4.04 -5.08 1.45
C VAL A 119 5.20 -4.26 0.89
N VAL A 120 5.55 -4.43 -0.39
CA VAL A 120 6.63 -3.62 -1.01
C VAL A 120 6.23 -2.14 -0.98
N GLY A 121 5.03 -1.82 -1.45
CA GLY A 121 4.47 -0.46 -1.44
C GLY A 121 4.46 0.17 -0.06
N GLY A 122 3.90 -0.50 0.96
CA GLY A 122 3.80 0.01 2.32
C GLY A 122 5.16 0.20 3.00
N LEU A 123 6.11 -0.72 2.80
CA LEU A 123 7.47 -0.58 3.34
C LEU A 123 8.23 0.58 2.66
N LEU A 124 8.10 0.75 1.34
CA LEU A 124 8.71 1.86 0.61
C LEU A 124 8.08 3.20 1.00
N SER A 125 6.75 3.28 1.11
CA SER A 125 6.07 4.53 1.49
C SER A 125 6.46 4.94 2.91
N ALA A 126 6.46 4.00 3.85
CA ALA A 126 6.92 4.20 5.22
C ALA A 126 8.40 4.60 5.29
N HIS A 127 9.27 3.96 4.51
CA HIS A 127 10.68 4.33 4.41
C HIS A 127 10.88 5.77 3.95
N MET A 128 10.16 6.17 2.91
CA MET A 128 10.24 7.52 2.34
C MET A 128 9.61 8.58 3.27
N LEU A 129 8.61 8.22 4.07
CA LEU A 129 7.97 9.14 5.02
C LEU A 129 8.65 9.16 6.39
N SER A 130 9.53 8.20 6.69
CA SER A 130 10.19 8.06 7.99
C SER A 130 10.89 9.36 8.44
N HIS A 131 11.46 10.14 7.51
CA HIS A 131 12.10 11.43 7.81
C HIS A 131 11.18 12.47 8.49
N ARG A 132 9.86 12.26 8.47
CA ARG A 132 8.85 13.13 9.11
C ARG A 132 8.47 12.64 10.51
N ALA A 133 8.67 11.36 10.79
CA ALA A 133 8.22 10.70 12.02
C ALA A 133 9.35 10.31 12.97
N THR A 134 10.58 10.14 12.48
CA THR A 134 11.76 9.88 13.31
C THR A 134 12.79 10.99 13.20
N THR A 135 13.56 11.18 14.27
CA THR A 135 14.75 12.04 14.28
C THR A 135 16.03 11.26 13.98
N GLU A 136 15.98 9.93 14.02
CA GLU A 136 17.12 9.04 13.81
C GLU A 136 16.92 8.22 12.53
N LEU A 137 17.55 8.68 11.44
CA LEU A 137 17.66 7.94 10.19
C LEU A 137 19.03 7.30 10.10
N GLU A 138 19.11 6.09 9.54
CA GLU A 138 20.40 5.46 9.24
C GLU A 138 21.19 6.29 8.22
N ILE A 139 22.52 6.30 8.37
CA ILE A 139 23.41 6.99 7.42
C ILE A 139 23.18 6.41 6.01
N GLY A 140 23.02 7.30 5.04
CA GLY A 140 22.76 6.94 3.64
C GLY A 140 21.28 6.96 3.25
N TRP A 141 20.36 7.31 4.14
CA TRP A 141 18.96 7.57 3.77
C TRP A 141 18.87 8.64 2.65
N PRO A 142 18.02 8.47 1.62
CA PRO A 142 17.02 7.43 1.45
C PRO A 142 17.51 6.14 0.78
N CYS A 143 18.77 6.06 0.37
CA CYS A 143 19.35 4.86 -0.28
C CYS A 143 19.77 3.76 0.72
N ASN A 144 19.51 3.97 2.02
CA ASN A 144 19.74 3.00 3.07
C ASN A 144 18.69 3.16 4.17
N GLY A 145 18.32 2.05 4.81
CA GLY A 145 17.41 2.02 5.96
C GLY A 145 16.76 0.66 6.14
N PRO A 146 16.23 0.38 7.34
CA PRO A 146 15.70 -0.94 7.68
C PRO A 146 14.48 -1.31 6.83
N LEU A 147 13.55 -0.37 6.63
CA LEU A 147 12.34 -0.60 5.85
C LEU A 147 12.66 -0.81 4.36
N LEU A 148 13.63 -0.07 3.81
CA LEU A 148 14.12 -0.31 2.44
C LEU A 148 14.70 -1.71 2.27
N ARG A 149 15.54 -2.16 3.21
CA ARG A 149 16.12 -3.53 3.15
C ARG A 149 15.04 -4.61 3.22
N MET A 150 14.00 -4.39 4.02
CA MET A 150 12.86 -5.30 4.09
C MET A 150 12.05 -5.30 2.78
N ALA A 151 11.81 -4.12 2.19
CA ALA A 151 11.13 -4.00 0.90
C ALA A 151 11.91 -4.69 -0.24
N GLU A 152 13.24 -4.56 -0.21
CA GLU A 152 14.13 -5.23 -1.16
C GLU A 152 14.09 -6.76 -0.99
N ASP A 153 14.16 -7.28 0.25
CA ASP A 153 14.12 -8.72 0.52
C ASP A 153 12.82 -9.35 -0.02
N VAL A 154 11.66 -8.78 0.33
CA VAL A 154 10.38 -9.32 -0.17
C VAL A 154 10.26 -9.18 -1.68
N ALA A 155 10.67 -8.06 -2.29
CA ALA A 155 10.62 -7.89 -3.74
C ALA A 155 11.53 -8.89 -4.47
N ARG A 156 12.72 -9.21 -3.93
CA ARG A 156 13.61 -10.23 -4.52
C ARG A 156 12.96 -11.61 -4.54
N ARG A 157 12.16 -11.93 -3.53
CA ARG A 157 11.40 -13.18 -3.46
C ARG A 157 10.23 -13.24 -4.45
N LEU A 158 9.78 -12.09 -4.94
CA LEU A 158 8.77 -12.01 -6.00
C LEU A 158 9.36 -12.20 -7.41
N LEU A 159 10.66 -11.95 -7.61
CA LEU A 159 11.31 -12.02 -8.94
C LEU A 159 11.12 -13.35 -9.68
N PRO A 160 11.15 -14.53 -9.04
CA PRO A 160 10.92 -15.80 -9.73
C PRO A 160 9.56 -15.88 -10.46
N ALA A 161 8.55 -15.13 -10.01
CA ALA A 161 7.27 -15.08 -10.70
C ALA A 161 7.37 -14.56 -12.14
N PHE A 162 8.37 -13.73 -12.43
CA PHE A 162 8.61 -13.12 -13.75
C PHE A 162 9.45 -14.01 -14.67
N ASP A 163 9.89 -15.20 -14.22
CA ASP A 163 10.64 -16.14 -15.04
C ASP A 163 9.71 -16.96 -15.96
N THR A 164 8.92 -16.25 -16.77
CA THR A 164 8.07 -16.81 -17.82
C THR A 164 8.62 -16.50 -19.20
N PRO A 165 8.25 -17.25 -20.26
CA PRO A 165 8.70 -16.97 -21.63
C PRO A 165 8.36 -15.56 -22.13
N THR A 166 7.31 -14.94 -21.59
CA THR A 166 6.87 -13.59 -21.96
C THR A 166 7.37 -12.51 -21.02
N GLY A 167 7.87 -12.86 -19.83
CA GLY A 167 8.14 -11.93 -18.73
C GLY A 167 6.90 -11.51 -17.94
N MET A 168 5.69 -11.94 -18.33
CA MET A 168 4.49 -11.69 -17.54
C MET A 168 4.48 -12.58 -16.29
N PRO A 169 4.23 -12.04 -15.09
CA PRO A 169 4.40 -12.82 -13.86
C PRO A 169 3.30 -13.87 -13.65
N TYR A 170 3.68 -14.97 -13.00
CA TYR A 170 2.74 -15.87 -12.31
C TYR A 170 1.96 -15.11 -11.23
N GLY A 171 0.74 -15.58 -10.92
CA GLY A 171 -0.10 -14.96 -9.88
C GLY A 171 0.40 -15.22 -8.45
N THR A 172 1.09 -16.34 -8.26
CA THR A 172 1.52 -16.85 -6.97
C THR A 172 3.02 -17.15 -6.95
N VAL A 173 3.66 -16.92 -5.82
CA VAL A 173 5.03 -17.35 -5.54
C VAL A 173 5.14 -17.85 -4.10
N ASN A 174 5.97 -18.86 -3.85
CA ASN A 174 6.38 -19.24 -2.52
C ASN A 174 7.57 -18.38 -2.08
N LEU A 175 7.48 -17.74 -0.91
CA LEU A 175 8.51 -16.80 -0.44
C LEU A 175 9.89 -17.44 -0.20
N ARG A 176 9.96 -18.77 -0.07
CA ARG A 176 11.22 -19.52 0.09
C ARG A 176 11.63 -20.29 -1.16
N SER A 177 10.68 -20.95 -1.82
CA SER A 177 10.96 -21.91 -2.90
C SER A 177 10.67 -21.40 -4.31
N GLY A 178 10.13 -20.19 -4.47
CA GLY A 178 9.81 -19.62 -5.79
C GLY A 178 8.46 -20.11 -6.33
N VAL A 179 8.30 -20.19 -7.65
CA VAL A 179 7.00 -20.50 -8.27
C VAL A 179 6.60 -21.97 -7.97
N PRO A 180 5.40 -22.23 -7.39
CA PRO A 180 4.93 -23.60 -7.14
C PRO A 180 4.81 -24.44 -8.42
N GLU A 181 5.03 -25.75 -8.31
CA GLU A 181 4.83 -26.67 -9.43
C GLU A 181 3.36 -26.69 -9.88
N GLY A 182 3.13 -26.50 -11.17
CA GLY A 182 1.78 -26.48 -11.74
C GLY A 182 1.05 -25.14 -11.64
N GLU A 183 1.71 -24.07 -11.20
CA GLU A 183 1.13 -22.72 -11.19
C GLU A 183 0.68 -22.29 -12.59
N THR A 184 -0.50 -21.66 -12.65
CA THR A 184 -1.10 -21.23 -13.92
C THR A 184 -0.41 -19.99 -14.47
N THR A 185 -0.20 -19.96 -15.80
CA THR A 185 0.26 -18.76 -16.50
C THR A 185 -0.87 -17.76 -16.77
N VAL A 186 -2.11 -18.09 -16.39
CA VAL A 186 -3.27 -17.19 -16.52
C VAL A 186 -3.15 -16.07 -15.50
N THR A 187 -2.93 -14.86 -15.99
CA THR A 187 -2.88 -13.63 -15.20
C THR A 187 -3.80 -12.57 -15.81
N CYS A 188 -4.11 -11.52 -15.06
CA CYS A 188 -4.94 -10.40 -15.51
C CYS A 188 -4.08 -9.15 -15.76
N THR A 189 -4.59 -8.20 -16.53
CA THR A 189 -3.85 -6.96 -16.85
C THR A 189 -3.38 -6.20 -15.61
N ALA A 190 -4.17 -6.18 -14.53
CA ALA A 190 -3.76 -5.54 -13.28
C ALA A 190 -2.61 -6.29 -12.59
N GLY A 191 -2.68 -7.62 -12.55
CA GLY A 191 -1.65 -8.51 -12.02
C GLY A 191 -0.37 -8.56 -12.85
N VAL A 192 -0.34 -7.95 -14.03
CA VAL A 192 0.89 -7.71 -14.82
C VAL A 192 1.33 -6.25 -14.71
N GLY A 193 0.38 -5.31 -14.73
CA GLY A 193 0.65 -3.88 -14.91
C GLY A 193 1.06 -3.13 -13.63
N THR A 194 0.88 -3.71 -12.44
CA THR A 194 0.95 -2.96 -11.17
C THR A 194 2.23 -3.26 -10.39
N PHE A 195 3.38 -3.02 -11.01
CA PHE A 195 4.72 -3.21 -10.41
C PHE A 195 5.70 -2.07 -10.69
N ILE A 196 5.53 -1.35 -11.81
CA ILE A 196 6.51 -0.36 -12.27
C ILE A 196 6.85 0.70 -11.21
N LEU A 197 5.88 1.07 -10.37
CA LEU A 197 6.07 2.10 -9.37
C LEU A 197 6.96 1.60 -8.22
N GLU A 198 6.63 0.45 -7.64
CA GLU A 198 7.35 -0.13 -6.51
C GLU A 198 8.73 -0.63 -6.94
N PHE A 199 8.81 -1.38 -8.05
CA PHE A 199 10.05 -1.95 -8.57
C PHE A 199 10.98 -0.88 -9.14
N GLY A 200 10.42 0.13 -9.81
CA GLY A 200 11.19 1.30 -10.26
C GLY A 200 11.75 2.07 -9.07
N THR A 201 10.96 2.29 -8.02
CA THR A 201 11.42 2.95 -6.80
C THR A 201 12.54 2.17 -6.12
N LEU A 202 12.40 0.84 -5.99
CA LEU A 202 13.47 -0.03 -5.47
C LEU A 202 14.76 0.13 -6.27
N SER A 203 14.69 0.02 -7.59
CA SER A 203 15.88 0.13 -8.45
C SER A 203 16.61 1.46 -8.26
N ARG A 204 15.87 2.56 -8.07
CA ARG A 204 16.47 3.88 -7.82
C ARG A 204 17.07 4.02 -6.42
N LEU A 205 16.45 3.42 -5.40
CA LEU A 205 16.93 3.51 -4.03
C LEU A 205 18.11 2.59 -3.75
N THR A 206 18.10 1.37 -4.31
CA THR A 206 19.15 0.35 -4.10
C THR A 206 20.27 0.42 -5.13
N GLY A 207 20.00 0.99 -6.31
CA GLY A 207 20.91 0.96 -7.46
C GLY A 207 20.91 -0.37 -8.22
N ASP A 208 20.11 -1.35 -7.80
CA ASP A 208 19.96 -2.63 -8.51
C ASP A 208 18.87 -2.52 -9.58
N SER A 209 19.29 -2.51 -10.85
CA SER A 209 18.36 -2.40 -11.98
C SER A 209 17.51 -3.64 -12.23
N ILE A 210 17.71 -4.75 -11.51
CA ILE A 210 16.98 -6.01 -11.76
C ILE A 210 15.47 -5.82 -11.65
N PHE A 211 14.98 -5.01 -10.71
CA PHE A 211 13.56 -4.81 -10.50
C PHE A 211 12.93 -4.04 -11.68
N GLU A 212 13.60 -2.99 -12.18
CA GLU A 212 13.14 -2.22 -13.34
C GLU A 212 13.27 -3.05 -14.64
N GLN A 213 14.37 -3.79 -14.83
CA GLN A 213 14.59 -4.61 -16.02
C GLN A 213 13.64 -5.80 -16.14
N LYS A 214 13.26 -6.42 -15.01
CA LYS A 214 12.29 -7.53 -15.04
C LYS A 214 10.90 -7.10 -15.48
N TYR A 215 10.57 -5.83 -15.30
CA TYR A 215 9.30 -5.26 -15.73
C TYR A 215 9.37 -4.60 -17.13
N ILE A 216 10.47 -3.93 -17.46
CA ILE A 216 10.65 -3.32 -18.78
C ILE A 216 10.91 -4.44 -19.78
N PHE A 217 9.85 -4.88 -20.44
CA PHE A 217 9.89 -5.75 -21.60
C PHE A 217 11.00 -5.30 -22.55
N ASP A 218 11.84 -6.24 -22.98
CA ASP A 218 12.82 -5.99 -24.03
C ASP A 218 12.09 -5.34 -25.22
N PRO A 219 12.48 -4.12 -25.64
CA PRO A 219 11.84 -3.41 -26.76
C PRO A 219 11.92 -4.20 -28.08
N MET A 220 12.65 -5.31 -28.16
CA MET A 220 12.61 -6.22 -29.32
C MET A 220 11.34 -7.07 -29.46
N MET A 221 10.39 -7.03 -28.51
CA MET A 221 9.14 -7.79 -28.58
C MET A 221 7.90 -6.99 -29.03
N ILE A 222 8.08 -5.75 -29.52
CA ILE A 222 7.02 -4.95 -30.17
C ILE A 222 7.46 -4.51 -31.56
#